data_AF-A0A800MRB3-F1
#
_entry.id   AF-A0A800MRB3-F1
#
_cell.length_a   1.000
_cell.length_b   1.000
_cell.length_c   1.000
_cell.angle_alpha   90.00
_cell.angle_beta   90.00
_cell.angle_gamma   90.00
#
_symmetry.space_group_name_H-M   'P 1'
#
loop_
_entity.id
_entity.type
_entity.pdbx_description
1 polymer ?
#
loop_
_entity_poly.entity_id
_entity_poly.type
_entity_poly.pdbx_seq_one_letter_code
_entity_poly.pdbx_strand_id
1 'polypeptide(L)'
;MYRTHHHCIRLKIKYLFDSLLILLFLTVYPLTIYSATTPETPYEIIKILPHNKTLFTQGLEIKAGILYESAGHYGHSTINKINLSTGVIQQQLQLDNTLFAEGLTHLNHTLILLTWKSETALLIDTDTFKIIGSHTYIGEGWGICYDGESLVTSNGSDQLTFRNPNDFRITRTISIVFDNQPLGNINELECTHGLIYANVWGQDIIAIIDPSSGEVVSFIDLYALYDLTARNHNEVLNGIAYSSSEDAFWVTGKNWSNLYLIKLSPNDPHSQ
;
A
#
# COMPACT_ATOMS: atom_id res chain seq x y z
N MET A 1 81.11 63.33 -0.23
CA MET A 1 80.35 64.38 0.47
C MET A 1 79.11 64.66 -0.38
N TYR A 2 77.91 64.34 0.11
CA TYR A 2 76.55 64.63 -0.42
C TYR A 2 76.20 64.13 -1.85
N ARG A 3 74.99 63.72 -2.23
CA ARG A 3 73.75 63.17 -1.63
C ARG A 3 72.82 62.93 -2.85
N THR A 4 72.05 61.83 -2.85
CA THR A 4 70.67 61.69 -3.42
C THR A 4 70.45 61.85 -4.94
N HIS A 5 69.49 61.22 -5.63
CA HIS A 5 68.35 60.37 -5.28
C HIS A 5 67.87 59.60 -6.54
N HIS A 6 67.29 58.42 -6.29
CA HIS A 6 66.09 57.79 -6.88
C HIS A 6 65.93 57.52 -8.39
N HIS A 7 65.90 56.19 -8.62
CA HIS A 7 64.88 55.39 -9.29
C HIS A 7 64.68 55.49 -10.81
N CYS A 8 65.23 54.45 -11.43
CA CYS A 8 64.92 53.89 -12.74
C CYS A 8 63.54 53.21 -12.73
N ILE A 9 62.65 53.58 -13.64
CA ILE A 9 61.59 52.69 -14.14
C ILE A 9 61.62 52.76 -15.66
N ARG A 10 61.92 51.61 -16.26
CA ARG A 10 61.83 51.35 -17.69
C ARG A 10 60.48 50.72 -18.03
N LEU A 11 60.11 50.94 -19.29
CA LEU A 11 59.38 50.06 -20.22
C LEU A 11 57.92 50.37 -20.54
N LYS A 12 57.78 50.72 -21.83
CA LYS A 12 56.60 50.85 -22.70
C LYS A 12 55.73 49.59 -22.68
N ILE A 13 54.41 49.74 -22.73
CA ILE A 13 53.52 48.86 -23.51
C ILE A 13 52.44 49.71 -24.20
N LYS A 14 52.13 49.32 -25.43
CA LYS A 14 51.38 50.00 -26.47
C LYS A 14 50.26 49.04 -26.89
N TYR A 15 49.02 49.55 -27.03
CA TYR A 15 47.81 48.88 -27.59
C TYR A 15 47.25 47.73 -26.72
N LEU A 16 45.95 47.40 -26.64
CA LEU A 16 44.84 47.49 -27.59
C LEU A 16 43.51 47.81 -26.88
N PHE A 17 42.56 48.35 -27.66
CA PHE A 17 41.12 48.26 -27.45
C PHE A 17 40.70 46.81 -27.13
N ASP A 18 39.84 46.61 -26.14
CA ASP A 18 38.71 45.70 -26.27
C ASP A 18 37.63 46.03 -25.24
N SER A 19 36.47 46.41 -25.76
CA SER A 19 35.24 46.63 -25.01
C SER A 19 34.69 45.28 -24.55
N LEU A 20 34.77 44.98 -23.25
CA LEU A 20 34.07 43.83 -22.68
C LEU A 20 32.92 44.32 -21.77
N LEU A 21 31.81 44.70 -22.40
CA LEU A 21 30.53 44.83 -21.72
C LEU A 21 29.97 43.40 -21.56
N ILE A 22 30.23 42.75 -20.42
CA ILE A 22 29.58 41.48 -20.09
C ILE A 22 28.12 41.81 -19.73
N LEU A 23 27.21 41.70 -20.69
CA LEU A 23 25.78 41.62 -20.40
C LEU A 23 25.51 40.27 -19.71
N LEU A 24 25.34 40.32 -18.39
CA LEU A 24 24.78 39.22 -17.61
C LEU A 24 23.30 39.09 -18.03
N PHE A 25 22.99 38.25 -19.02
CA PHE A 25 21.63 37.78 -19.22
C PHE A 25 21.28 36.84 -18.06
N LEU A 26 20.77 37.41 -16.97
CA LEU A 26 20.04 36.64 -15.97
C LEU A 26 18.76 36.14 -16.64
N THR A 27 18.83 34.94 -17.23
CA THR A 27 17.63 34.18 -17.58
C THR A 27 16.91 33.86 -16.29
N VAL A 28 15.93 34.68 -15.94
CA VAL A 28 14.97 34.37 -14.89
C VAL A 28 14.13 33.22 -15.44
N TYR A 29 14.52 31.99 -15.12
CA TYR A 29 13.62 30.86 -15.29
C TYR A 29 12.47 31.08 -14.30
N PRO A 30 11.21 31.21 -14.76
CA PRO A 30 10.11 31.13 -13.84
C PRO A 30 10.20 29.78 -13.14
N LEU A 31 10.43 29.78 -11.83
CA LEU A 31 10.14 28.60 -11.01
C LEU A 31 8.63 28.41 -11.11
N THR A 32 8.21 27.52 -12.00
CA THR A 32 6.88 26.93 -11.92
C THR A 32 6.87 26.08 -10.66
N ILE A 33 6.31 26.63 -9.59
CA ILE A 33 5.92 25.85 -8.42
C ILE A 33 4.72 25.02 -8.89
N TYR A 34 4.99 23.80 -9.36
CA TYR A 34 3.94 22.81 -9.53
C TYR A 34 3.54 22.38 -8.12
N SER A 35 2.47 22.97 -7.59
CA SER A 35 1.77 22.36 -6.48
C SER A 35 1.03 21.17 -7.06
N ALA A 36 1.70 20.03 -7.20
CA ALA A 36 1.02 18.78 -7.47
C ALA A 36 0.17 18.48 -6.24
N THR A 37 -1.12 18.84 -6.29
CA THR A 37 -2.08 18.33 -5.33
C THR A 37 -2.06 16.82 -5.45
N THR A 38 -1.75 16.13 -4.36
CA THR A 38 -1.88 14.68 -4.27
C THR A 38 -3.26 14.29 -4.81
N PRO A 39 -3.35 13.44 -5.85
CA PRO A 39 -4.64 12.99 -6.32
C PRO A 39 -5.34 12.24 -5.18
N GLU A 40 -6.48 12.77 -4.75
CA GLU A 40 -7.29 12.23 -3.67
C GLU A 40 -8.65 11.79 -4.22
N THR A 41 -9.02 10.56 -3.91
CA THR A 41 -10.32 9.97 -4.24
C THR A 41 -11.24 10.14 -3.03
N PRO A 42 -12.28 11.00 -3.11
CA PRO A 42 -13.22 11.18 -2.02
C PRO A 42 -14.12 9.95 -1.87
N TYR A 43 -14.60 9.72 -0.65
CA TYR A 43 -15.50 8.63 -0.34
C TYR A 43 -16.66 9.09 0.55
N GLU A 44 -17.71 8.28 0.59
CA GLU A 44 -18.81 8.38 1.55
C GLU A 44 -18.92 7.10 2.37
N ILE A 45 -19.24 7.21 3.66
CA ILE A 45 -19.55 6.06 4.52
C ILE A 45 -21.00 5.67 4.29
N ILE A 46 -21.22 4.49 3.75
CA ILE A 46 -22.55 3.95 3.45
C ILE A 46 -23.12 3.19 4.66
N LYS A 47 -22.26 2.43 5.34
CA LYS A 47 -22.68 1.51 6.39
C LYS A 47 -21.55 1.27 7.38
N ILE A 48 -21.91 1.00 8.63
CA ILE A 48 -20.98 0.59 9.69
C ILE A 48 -21.49 -0.72 10.28
N LEU A 49 -20.58 -1.68 10.47
CA LEU A 49 -20.85 -2.95 11.15
C LEU A 49 -19.92 -3.09 12.35
N PRO A 50 -20.36 -3.77 13.43
CA PRO A 50 -19.47 -4.10 14.52
C PRO A 50 -18.35 -5.03 14.02
N HIS A 51 -17.14 -4.76 14.47
CA HIS A 51 -15.95 -5.57 14.25
C HIS A 51 -15.39 -6.05 15.59
N ASN A 52 -14.81 -7.25 15.60
CA ASN A 52 -14.25 -7.79 16.82
C ASN A 52 -12.89 -7.14 17.13
N LYS A 53 -12.87 -6.25 18.12
CA LYS A 53 -11.67 -5.53 18.57
C LYS A 53 -10.50 -6.42 19.05
N THR A 54 -10.69 -7.73 19.21
CA THR A 54 -9.57 -8.64 19.51
C THR A 54 -8.80 -9.07 18.28
N LEU A 55 -9.32 -8.82 17.08
CA LEU A 55 -8.70 -9.23 15.82
C LEU A 55 -7.67 -8.20 15.38
N PHE A 56 -6.42 -8.67 15.25
CA PHE A 56 -5.33 -7.89 14.67
C PHE A 56 -5.33 -8.14 13.16
N THR A 57 -6.25 -7.49 12.44
CA THR A 57 -6.54 -7.72 11.02
C THR A 57 -5.29 -7.58 10.15
N GLN A 58 -5.01 -8.60 9.34
CA GLN A 58 -3.88 -8.63 8.41
C GLN A 58 -4.28 -8.89 6.95
N GLY A 59 -5.48 -9.41 6.72
CA GLY A 59 -6.05 -9.63 5.39
C GLY A 59 -7.57 -9.66 5.47
N LEU A 60 -8.22 -9.10 4.46
CA LEU A 60 -9.66 -9.01 4.34
C LEU A 60 -10.06 -9.34 2.91
N GLU A 61 -11.07 -10.18 2.71
CA GLU A 61 -11.51 -10.57 1.35
C GLU A 61 -13.01 -10.89 1.36
N ILE A 62 -13.72 -10.54 0.29
CA ILE A 62 -15.13 -10.88 0.13
C ILE A 62 -15.31 -11.83 -1.03
N LYS A 63 -15.91 -12.99 -0.74
CA LYS A 63 -16.41 -13.90 -1.78
C LYS A 63 -17.81 -14.38 -1.49
N ALA A 64 -18.69 -14.24 -2.49
CA ALA A 64 -20.06 -14.76 -2.45
C ALA A 64 -20.85 -14.33 -1.19
N GLY A 65 -20.67 -13.08 -0.75
CA GLY A 65 -21.34 -12.51 0.42
C GLY A 65 -20.77 -12.94 1.78
N ILE A 66 -19.66 -13.68 1.79
CA ILE A 66 -18.89 -14.04 2.98
C ILE A 66 -17.67 -13.13 3.06
N LEU A 67 -17.42 -12.57 4.24
CA LEU A 67 -16.19 -11.87 4.56
C LEU A 67 -15.21 -12.86 5.18
N TYR A 68 -14.02 -12.94 4.63
CA TYR A 68 -12.91 -13.71 5.17
C TYR A 68 -11.90 -12.73 5.77
N GLU A 69 -11.43 -13.04 6.98
CA GLU A 69 -10.47 -12.19 7.68
C GLU A 69 -9.36 -13.03 8.32
N SER A 70 -8.11 -12.66 8.09
CA SER A 70 -6.98 -13.16 8.87
C SER A 70 -6.63 -12.17 9.97
N ALA A 71 -6.44 -12.69 11.16
CA ALA A 71 -5.94 -11.94 12.30
C ALA A 71 -4.62 -12.56 12.77
N GLY A 72 -3.57 -11.75 12.82
CA GLY A 72 -2.20 -12.22 13.07
C GLY A 72 -1.72 -11.95 14.49
N HIS A 73 -1.31 -13.00 15.21
CA HIS A 73 -0.53 -12.92 16.45
C HIS A 73 0.07 -14.30 16.75
N TYR A 74 1.36 -14.40 17.08
CA TYR A 74 1.93 -15.68 17.51
C TYR A 74 1.14 -16.27 18.69
N GLY A 75 0.81 -17.56 18.61
CA GLY A 75 -0.06 -18.25 19.57
C GLY A 75 -1.56 -17.99 19.42
N HIS A 76 -1.98 -17.02 18.61
CA HIS A 76 -3.36 -16.53 18.54
C HIS A 76 -3.85 -16.23 17.12
N SER A 77 -3.07 -16.55 16.09
CA SER A 77 -3.44 -16.28 14.69
C SER A 77 -4.69 -17.07 14.30
N THR A 78 -5.65 -16.38 13.68
CA THR A 78 -6.93 -16.99 13.25
C THR A 78 -7.29 -16.60 11.83
N ILE A 79 -8.08 -17.45 11.18
CA ILE A 79 -8.84 -17.12 9.97
C ILE A 79 -10.31 -17.22 10.33
N ASN A 80 -11.07 -16.20 9.97
CA ASN A 80 -12.46 -16.03 10.37
C ASN A 80 -13.34 -15.97 9.12
N LYS A 81 -14.41 -16.77 9.09
CA LYS A 81 -15.55 -16.56 8.19
C LYS A 81 -16.57 -15.71 8.91
N ILE A 82 -16.88 -14.55 8.34
CA ILE A 82 -17.73 -13.54 8.95
C ILE A 82 -18.95 -13.32 8.07
N ASN A 83 -20.12 -13.26 8.71
CA ASN A 83 -21.34 -12.88 8.03
C ASN A 83 -21.32 -11.37 7.76
N LEU A 84 -21.17 -10.99 6.49
CA LEU A 84 -21.05 -9.59 6.08
C LEU A 84 -22.31 -8.76 6.36
N SER A 85 -23.48 -9.37 6.63
CA SER A 85 -24.67 -8.61 7.01
C SER A 85 -24.69 -8.20 8.48
N THR A 86 -24.00 -8.95 9.36
CA THR A 86 -24.06 -8.78 10.82
C THR A 86 -22.72 -8.48 11.49
N GLY A 87 -21.58 -8.76 10.83
CA GLY A 87 -20.25 -8.69 11.43
C GLY A 87 -19.93 -9.87 12.38
N VAL A 88 -20.79 -10.89 12.43
CA VAL A 88 -20.62 -12.03 13.35
C VAL A 88 -19.74 -13.11 12.71
N ILE A 89 -18.74 -13.57 13.45
CA ILE A 89 -17.90 -14.73 13.09
C ILE A 89 -18.77 -15.99 13.13
N GLN A 90 -18.89 -16.66 11.99
CA GLN A 90 -19.64 -17.91 11.82
C GLN A 90 -18.74 -19.15 11.99
N GLN A 91 -17.48 -19.05 11.60
CA GLN A 91 -16.51 -20.12 11.69
C GLN A 91 -15.11 -19.54 11.89
N GLN A 92 -14.30 -20.19 12.71
CA GLN A 92 -12.92 -19.78 12.97
C GLN A 92 -11.98 -20.98 12.83
N LEU A 93 -10.82 -20.73 12.23
CA LEU A 93 -9.71 -21.65 12.13
C LEU A 93 -8.54 -21.05 12.92
N GLN A 94 -8.16 -21.71 14.01
CA GLN A 94 -6.97 -21.36 14.78
C GLN A 94 -5.73 -21.97 14.10
N LEU A 95 -4.69 -21.17 13.90
CA LEU A 95 -3.41 -21.66 13.38
C LEU A 95 -2.52 -22.23 14.49
N ASP A 96 -1.51 -22.99 14.06
CA ASP A 96 -0.40 -23.38 14.91
C ASP A 96 0.26 -22.16 15.57
N ASN A 97 0.67 -22.31 16.82
CA ASN A 97 1.17 -21.21 17.64
C ASN A 97 2.45 -20.57 17.10
N THR A 98 3.18 -21.28 16.23
CA THR A 98 4.41 -20.79 15.59
C THR A 98 4.15 -19.90 14.37
N LEU A 99 2.90 -19.81 13.91
CA LEU A 99 2.53 -19.07 12.72
C LEU A 99 1.89 -17.72 13.07
N PHE A 100 2.37 -16.68 12.37
CA PHE A 100 1.75 -15.37 12.36
C PHE A 100 1.01 -15.21 11.03
N ALA A 101 -0.32 -15.19 11.06
CA ALA A 101 -1.15 -15.00 9.87
C ALA A 101 -0.99 -13.57 9.34
N GLU A 102 -0.85 -13.43 8.03
CA GLU A 102 -0.80 -12.14 7.35
C GLU A 102 -1.95 -12.05 6.32
N GLY A 103 -1.75 -11.42 5.17
CA GLY A 103 -2.76 -11.26 4.12
C GLY A 103 -3.34 -12.57 3.63
N LEU A 104 -4.61 -12.53 3.25
CA LEU A 104 -5.31 -13.64 2.60
C LEU A 104 -6.02 -13.16 1.34
N THR A 105 -6.18 -14.05 0.37
CA THR A 105 -7.06 -13.83 -0.79
C THR A 105 -7.77 -15.12 -1.19
N HIS A 106 -8.80 -14.99 -2.00
CA HIS A 106 -9.60 -16.11 -2.45
C HIS A 106 -9.32 -16.51 -3.91
N LEU A 107 -8.96 -17.77 -4.13
CA LEU A 107 -8.80 -18.37 -5.46
C LEU A 107 -9.66 -19.65 -5.58
N ASN A 108 -10.68 -19.62 -6.43
CA ASN A 108 -11.60 -20.74 -6.71
C ASN A 108 -12.33 -21.31 -5.47
N HIS A 109 -11.86 -22.40 -4.90
CA HIS A 109 -12.42 -22.99 -3.67
C HIS A 109 -11.40 -22.94 -2.52
N THR A 110 -10.37 -22.10 -2.64
CA THR A 110 -9.23 -22.07 -1.73
C THR A 110 -8.94 -20.64 -1.28
N LEU A 111 -8.76 -20.44 0.02
CA LEU A 111 -8.10 -19.24 0.55
C LEU A 111 -6.60 -19.49 0.56
N ILE A 112 -5.84 -18.50 0.11
CA ILE A 112 -4.38 -18.49 0.16
C ILE A 112 -3.98 -17.49 1.23
N LEU A 113 -3.34 -17.96 2.29
CA LEU A 113 -2.95 -17.16 3.45
C LEU A 113 -1.43 -17.06 3.53
N LEU A 114 -0.90 -15.84 3.55
CA LEU A 114 0.51 -15.59 3.83
C LEU A 114 0.82 -15.72 5.33
N THR A 115 2.10 -15.95 5.61
CA THR A 115 2.64 -15.90 6.96
C THR A 115 3.76 -14.87 7.05
N TRP A 116 3.92 -14.21 8.18
CA TRP A 116 4.86 -13.09 8.27
C TRP A 116 6.30 -13.49 7.94
N LYS A 117 6.89 -14.40 8.71
CA LYS A 117 8.31 -14.80 8.61
C LYS A 117 8.53 -16.28 8.35
N SER A 118 7.46 -17.05 8.28
CA SER A 118 7.52 -18.50 8.12
C SER A 118 7.68 -18.93 6.66
N GLU A 119 7.75 -17.98 5.72
CA GLU A 119 8.05 -18.26 4.31
C GLU A 119 7.07 -19.27 3.68
N THR A 120 5.83 -19.28 4.17
CA THR A 120 4.81 -20.27 3.85
C THR A 120 3.50 -19.59 3.47
N ALA A 121 2.93 -19.98 2.33
CA ALA A 121 1.56 -19.63 1.95
C ALA A 121 0.67 -20.85 2.17
N LEU A 122 -0.25 -20.79 3.13
CA LEU A 122 -1.16 -21.89 3.44
C LEU A 122 -2.34 -21.90 2.47
N LEU A 123 -2.75 -23.10 2.06
CA LEU A 123 -3.94 -23.33 1.23
C LEU A 123 -5.05 -23.86 2.14
N ILE A 124 -6.17 -23.14 2.21
CA ILE A 124 -7.30 -23.47 3.07
C ILE A 124 -8.52 -23.70 2.20
N ASP A 125 -9.10 -24.90 2.28
CA ASP A 125 -10.32 -25.24 1.55
C ASP A 125 -11.51 -24.44 2.09
N THR A 126 -12.23 -23.74 1.23
CA THR A 126 -13.32 -22.84 1.64
C THR A 126 -14.56 -23.59 2.14
N ASP A 127 -14.80 -24.81 1.67
CA ASP A 127 -15.96 -25.61 2.05
C ASP A 127 -15.78 -26.25 3.43
N THR A 128 -14.66 -26.94 3.64
CA THR A 128 -14.32 -27.64 4.90
C THR A 128 -13.64 -26.74 5.93
N PHE A 129 -13.07 -25.62 5.48
CA PHE A 129 -12.27 -24.68 6.29
C PHE A 129 -11.07 -25.33 6.98
N LYS A 130 -10.37 -26.20 6.23
CA LYS A 130 -9.18 -26.92 6.68
C LYS A 130 -7.99 -26.56 5.81
N ILE A 131 -6.80 -26.56 6.40
CA ILE A 131 -5.55 -26.47 5.66
C ILE A 131 -5.41 -27.75 4.82
N ILE A 132 -5.28 -27.59 3.52
CA ILE A 132 -5.17 -28.69 2.54
C ILE A 132 -3.79 -28.76 1.87
N GLY A 133 -2.94 -27.77 2.10
CA GLY A 133 -1.58 -27.73 1.57
C GLY A 133 -0.90 -26.41 1.84
N SER A 134 0.26 -26.22 1.22
CA SER A 134 1.00 -24.97 1.26
C SER A 134 1.94 -24.83 0.06
N HIS A 135 2.32 -23.59 -0.20
CA HIS A 135 3.49 -23.23 -0.99
C HIS A 135 4.56 -22.61 -0.10
N THR A 136 5.80 -22.57 -0.59
CA THR A 136 6.90 -21.83 0.02
C THR A 136 7.23 -20.59 -0.79
N TYR A 137 7.73 -19.56 -0.13
CA TYR A 137 8.30 -18.37 -0.75
C TYR A 137 9.49 -17.87 0.07
N ILE A 138 10.22 -16.88 -0.44
CA ILE A 138 11.38 -16.29 0.26
C ILE A 138 11.01 -14.89 0.75
N GLY A 139 11.44 -14.57 1.96
CA GLY A 139 11.22 -13.26 2.59
C GLY A 139 9.90 -13.16 3.34
N GLU A 140 9.55 -11.94 3.75
CA GLU A 140 8.30 -11.69 4.47
C GLU A 140 7.09 -11.71 3.53
N GLY A 141 5.92 -12.08 4.07
CA GLY A 141 4.63 -11.91 3.39
C GLY A 141 3.73 -10.99 4.19
N TRP A 142 3.19 -9.94 3.57
CA TRP A 142 2.31 -8.95 4.21
C TRP A 142 0.92 -9.06 3.58
N GLY A 143 0.57 -8.28 2.57
CA GLY A 143 -0.71 -8.38 1.85
C GLY A 143 -0.66 -9.35 0.65
N ILE A 144 -1.83 -9.83 0.24
CA ILE A 144 -2.02 -10.62 -0.98
C ILE A 144 -3.40 -10.31 -1.60
N CYS A 145 -3.48 -10.19 -2.91
CA CYS A 145 -4.74 -10.18 -3.66
C CYS A 145 -4.61 -10.96 -4.98
N TYR A 146 -5.73 -11.31 -5.60
CA TYR A 146 -5.77 -11.97 -6.91
C TYR A 146 -6.28 -11.01 -7.98
N ASP A 147 -5.45 -10.70 -8.98
CA ASP A 147 -5.80 -9.73 -10.04
C ASP A 147 -6.62 -10.34 -11.20
N GLY A 148 -6.96 -11.62 -11.11
CA GLY A 148 -7.62 -12.39 -12.18
C GLY A 148 -6.65 -13.22 -13.02
N GLU A 149 -5.35 -13.02 -12.89
CA GLU A 149 -4.29 -13.78 -13.58
C GLU A 149 -3.21 -14.28 -12.60
N SER A 150 -2.73 -13.40 -11.73
CA SER A 150 -1.63 -13.57 -10.80
C SER A 150 -2.05 -13.30 -9.35
N LEU A 151 -1.36 -13.95 -8.42
CA LEU A 151 -1.39 -13.58 -7.01
C LEU A 151 -0.37 -12.46 -6.79
N VAL A 152 -0.84 -11.29 -6.37
CA VAL A 152 0.01 -10.14 -6.08
C VAL A 152 0.30 -10.12 -4.59
N THR A 153 1.57 -10.08 -4.19
CA THR A 153 1.98 -10.04 -2.77
C THR A 153 2.83 -8.82 -2.45
N SER A 154 2.59 -8.21 -1.29
CA SER A 154 3.47 -7.21 -0.68
C SER A 154 4.28 -7.83 0.48
N ASN A 155 5.29 -7.11 0.93
CA ASN A 155 6.17 -7.53 2.04
C ASN A 155 6.67 -6.34 2.88
N GLY A 156 5.95 -5.20 2.85
CA GLY A 156 6.37 -3.96 3.52
C GLY A 156 7.44 -3.15 2.79
N SER A 157 8.02 -3.64 1.70
CA SER A 157 8.89 -2.83 0.83
C SER A 157 8.07 -1.94 -0.12
N ASP A 158 8.77 -1.26 -1.02
CA ASP A 158 8.23 -0.52 -2.17
C ASP A 158 8.01 -1.43 -3.39
N GLN A 159 7.93 -2.75 -3.22
CA GLN A 159 7.74 -3.69 -4.33
C GLN A 159 6.49 -4.55 -4.18
N LEU A 160 5.83 -4.80 -5.30
CA LEU A 160 4.81 -5.84 -5.43
C LEU A 160 5.32 -6.97 -6.30
N THR A 161 5.10 -8.20 -5.83
CA THR A 161 5.53 -9.42 -6.52
C THR A 161 4.33 -10.17 -7.05
N PHE A 162 4.31 -10.42 -8.35
CA PHE A 162 3.29 -11.20 -9.05
C PHE A 162 3.72 -12.66 -9.12
N ARG A 163 2.85 -13.55 -8.67
CA ARG A 163 3.12 -14.97 -8.49
C ARG A 163 2.14 -15.81 -9.29
N ASN A 164 2.64 -16.91 -9.85
CA ASN A 164 1.78 -17.86 -10.54
C ASN A 164 0.83 -18.53 -9.53
N PRO A 165 -0.49 -18.59 -9.79
CA PRO A 165 -1.45 -19.12 -8.84
C PRO A 165 -1.35 -20.63 -8.60
N ASN A 166 -0.66 -21.39 -9.47
CA ASN A 166 -0.57 -22.85 -9.34
C ASN A 166 0.65 -23.32 -8.52
N ASP A 167 1.77 -22.60 -8.60
CA ASP A 167 3.04 -23.02 -7.98
C ASP A 167 3.69 -21.93 -7.12
N PHE A 168 3.07 -20.75 -7.04
CA PHE A 168 3.50 -19.59 -6.25
C PHE A 168 4.85 -18.98 -6.65
N ARG A 169 5.43 -19.41 -7.78
CA ARG A 169 6.70 -18.87 -8.28
C ARG A 169 6.52 -17.43 -8.75
N ILE A 170 7.57 -16.64 -8.59
CA ILE A 170 7.61 -15.26 -9.06
C ILE A 170 7.55 -15.25 -10.60
N THR A 171 6.71 -14.38 -11.15
CA THR A 171 6.55 -14.16 -12.58
C THR A 171 6.97 -12.74 -12.98
N ARG A 172 6.70 -11.76 -12.12
CA ARG A 172 7.03 -10.35 -12.32
C ARG A 172 7.16 -9.66 -10.96
N THR A 173 7.93 -8.58 -10.92
CA THR A 173 7.98 -7.64 -9.80
C THR A 173 7.86 -6.22 -10.35
N ILE A 174 7.16 -5.34 -9.62
CA ILE A 174 7.09 -3.90 -9.92
C ILE A 174 7.52 -3.11 -8.69
N SER A 175 8.06 -1.91 -8.91
CA SER A 175 8.33 -0.93 -7.85
C SER A 175 7.17 0.06 -7.78
N ILE A 176 6.73 0.37 -6.56
CA ILE A 176 5.66 1.31 -6.29
C ILE A 176 6.24 2.70 -6.13
N VAL A 177 5.73 3.63 -6.93
CA VAL A 177 6.22 5.01 -6.98
C VAL A 177 5.08 6.01 -6.90
N PHE A 178 5.31 7.09 -6.17
CA PHE A 178 4.47 8.28 -6.17
C PHE A 178 5.36 9.51 -6.34
N ASP A 179 5.03 10.38 -7.30
CA ASP A 179 5.84 11.56 -7.65
C ASP A 179 7.33 11.23 -7.86
N ASN A 180 7.61 10.14 -8.59
CA ASN A 180 8.95 9.60 -8.85
C ASN A 180 9.75 9.19 -7.60
N GLN A 181 9.11 9.08 -6.44
CA GLN A 181 9.71 8.58 -5.20
C GLN A 181 9.16 7.19 -4.86
N PRO A 182 10.00 6.26 -4.38
CA PRO A 182 9.53 4.98 -3.87
C PRO A 182 8.53 5.14 -2.73
N LEU A 183 7.43 4.38 -2.79
CA LEU A 183 6.45 4.28 -1.70
C LEU A 183 6.54 2.90 -1.06
N GLY A 184 7.18 2.81 0.12
CA GLY A 184 7.30 1.59 0.91
C GLY A 184 6.17 1.39 1.92
N ASN A 185 6.35 0.44 2.83
CA ASN A 185 5.38 0.02 3.86
C ASN A 185 4.05 -0.48 3.28
N ILE A 186 4.08 -1.01 2.05
CA ILE A 186 2.92 -1.58 1.39
C ILE A 186 2.47 -2.83 2.16
N ASN A 187 1.25 -2.80 2.68
CA ASN A 187 0.71 -3.82 3.56
C ASN A 187 -0.44 -4.57 2.88
N GLU A 188 -1.61 -4.63 3.50
CA GLU A 188 -2.77 -5.33 2.97
C GLU A 188 -3.18 -4.81 1.58
N LEU A 189 -3.65 -5.73 0.73
CA LEU A 189 -3.92 -5.49 -0.69
C LEU A 189 -5.33 -5.94 -1.05
N GLU A 190 -5.97 -5.19 -1.94
CA GLU A 190 -7.17 -5.63 -2.65
C GLU A 190 -7.03 -5.36 -4.16
N CYS A 191 -7.41 -6.34 -4.98
CA CYS A 191 -7.28 -6.28 -6.43
C CYS A 191 -8.68 -6.17 -7.07
N THR A 192 -9.00 -5.04 -7.69
CA THR A 192 -10.30 -4.87 -8.36
C THR A 192 -10.21 -3.84 -9.49
N HIS A 193 -11.02 -4.03 -10.54
CA HIS A 193 -11.06 -3.16 -11.74
C HIS A 193 -9.70 -2.86 -12.36
N GLY A 194 -8.78 -3.82 -12.34
CA GLY A 194 -7.44 -3.66 -12.92
C GLY A 194 -6.51 -2.76 -12.12
N LEU A 195 -6.90 -2.35 -10.91
CA LEU A 195 -6.09 -1.57 -9.99
C LEU A 195 -5.75 -2.40 -8.74
N ILE A 196 -4.69 -1.99 -8.05
CA ILE A 196 -4.32 -2.54 -6.74
C ILE A 196 -4.54 -1.46 -5.69
N TYR A 197 -5.35 -1.77 -4.70
CA TYR A 197 -5.57 -0.94 -3.52
C TYR A 197 -4.67 -1.47 -2.42
N ALA A 198 -3.91 -0.59 -1.78
CA ALA A 198 -2.97 -1.01 -0.76
C ALA A 198 -3.02 -0.12 0.47
N ASN A 199 -3.13 -0.73 1.65
CA ASN A 199 -2.83 -0.01 2.87
C ASN A 199 -1.34 0.33 2.93
N VAL A 200 -1.02 1.53 3.41
CA VAL A 200 0.35 1.94 3.71
C VAL A 200 0.54 1.91 5.22
N TRP A 201 1.31 0.94 5.72
CA TRP A 201 1.43 0.73 7.16
C TRP A 201 1.99 1.96 7.89
N GLY A 202 1.30 2.35 8.97
CA GLY A 202 1.61 3.55 9.74
C GLY A 202 0.98 4.83 9.19
N GLN A 203 0.19 4.75 8.12
CA GLN A 203 -0.56 5.86 7.54
C GLN A 203 -2.05 5.51 7.45
N ASP A 204 -2.90 6.52 7.54
CA ASP A 204 -4.36 6.37 7.40
C ASP A 204 -4.81 6.54 5.96
N ILE A 205 -4.07 5.97 5.01
CA ILE A 205 -4.35 6.08 3.58
C ILE A 205 -4.40 4.71 2.92
N ILE A 206 -5.14 4.64 1.82
CA ILE A 206 -5.05 3.57 0.83
C ILE A 206 -4.45 4.16 -0.44
N ALA A 207 -3.39 3.56 -0.96
CA ALA A 207 -2.84 3.89 -2.28
C ALA A 207 -3.57 3.10 -3.37
N ILE A 208 -3.94 3.78 -4.46
CA ILE A 208 -4.49 3.16 -5.67
C ILE A 208 -3.37 3.09 -6.70
N ILE A 209 -2.99 1.89 -7.09
CA ILE A 209 -1.78 1.60 -7.86
C ILE A 209 -2.16 1.02 -9.22
N ASP A 210 -1.57 1.57 -10.29
CA ASP A 210 -1.60 0.96 -11.62
C ASP A 210 -0.61 -0.23 -11.67
N PRO A 211 -1.06 -1.48 -11.84
CA PRO A 211 -0.19 -2.66 -11.84
C PRO A 211 0.72 -2.76 -13.08
N SER A 212 0.49 -1.96 -14.12
CA SER A 212 1.30 -1.96 -15.34
C SER A 212 2.59 -1.15 -15.17
N SER A 213 2.55 -0.07 -14.37
CA SER A 213 3.65 0.87 -14.16
C SER A 213 4.19 0.86 -12.73
N GLY A 214 3.36 0.51 -11.74
CA GLY A 214 3.64 0.71 -10.31
C GLY A 214 3.38 2.14 -9.83
N GLU A 215 2.84 3.01 -10.69
CA GLU A 215 2.51 4.38 -10.32
C GLU A 215 1.27 4.42 -9.41
N VAL A 216 1.35 5.20 -8.33
CA VAL A 216 0.20 5.52 -7.51
C VAL A 216 -0.62 6.60 -8.21
N VAL A 217 -1.79 6.22 -8.70
CA VAL A 217 -2.69 7.10 -9.48
C VAL A 217 -3.58 7.97 -8.60
N SER A 218 -3.82 7.55 -7.35
CA SER A 218 -4.58 8.31 -6.36
C SER A 218 -4.37 7.72 -4.95
N PHE A 219 -4.74 8.50 -3.94
CA PHE A 219 -4.92 8.01 -2.57
C PHE A 219 -6.38 8.14 -2.11
N ILE A 220 -6.75 7.35 -1.11
CA ILE A 220 -7.97 7.53 -0.31
C ILE A 220 -7.50 7.88 1.11
N ASP A 221 -7.77 9.10 1.56
CA ASP A 221 -7.45 9.54 2.93
C ASP A 221 -8.56 9.11 3.90
N LEU A 222 -8.25 8.17 4.79
CA LEU A 222 -9.17 7.60 5.78
C LEU A 222 -8.86 8.10 7.21
N TYR A 223 -8.09 9.18 7.36
CA TYR A 223 -7.71 9.72 8.68
C TYR A 223 -8.92 9.95 9.60
N ALA A 224 -10.02 10.46 9.02
CA ALA A 224 -11.25 10.78 9.75
C ALA A 224 -12.17 9.57 10.04
N LEU A 225 -11.83 8.38 9.54
CA LEU A 225 -12.72 7.21 9.58
C LEU A 225 -12.83 6.58 10.97
N TYR A 226 -11.72 6.56 11.73
CA TYR A 226 -11.66 5.94 13.05
C TYR A 226 -11.53 6.98 14.16
N ASP A 227 -12.20 6.72 15.28
CA ASP A 227 -12.21 7.63 16.42
C ASP A 227 -10.80 7.83 16.99
N LEU A 228 -10.22 9.00 16.72
CA LEU A 228 -8.89 9.39 17.17
C LEU A 228 -8.76 9.38 18.70
N THR A 229 -9.87 9.53 19.43
CA THR A 229 -9.87 9.50 20.91
C THR A 229 -9.78 8.07 21.48
N ALA A 230 -10.08 7.07 20.66
CA ALA A 230 -10.00 5.65 21.00
C ALA A 230 -8.68 5.00 20.55
N ARG A 231 -7.90 5.64 19.66
CA ARG A 231 -6.69 5.05 19.08
C ARG A 231 -5.62 4.69 20.12
N ASN A 232 -5.40 3.39 20.28
CA ASN A 232 -4.13 2.87 20.76
C ASN A 232 -3.09 2.92 19.61
N HIS A 233 -1.80 2.99 19.91
CA HIS A 233 -0.72 3.00 18.91
C HIS A 233 -0.69 1.75 18.01
N ASN A 234 -1.34 0.66 18.42
CA ASN A 234 -1.47 -0.57 17.64
C ASN A 234 -2.71 -0.59 16.73
N GLU A 235 -3.64 0.35 16.90
CA GLU A 235 -4.91 0.42 16.17
C GLU A 235 -4.77 1.18 14.85
N VAL A 236 -3.99 0.61 13.93
CA VAL A 236 -3.74 1.19 12.61
C VAL A 236 -4.74 0.66 11.57
N LEU A 237 -5.04 1.48 10.56
CA LEU A 237 -5.77 1.09 9.36
C LEU A 237 -5.09 -0.12 8.69
N ASN A 238 -5.85 -1.19 8.45
CA ASN A 238 -5.41 -2.38 7.72
C ASN A 238 -6.61 -3.31 7.41
N GLY A 239 -6.74 -3.74 6.16
CA GLY A 239 -7.83 -4.59 5.67
C GLY A 239 -8.75 -3.84 4.71
N ILE A 240 -8.79 -4.30 3.46
CA ILE A 240 -9.57 -3.73 2.36
C ILE A 240 -10.26 -4.90 1.65
N ALA A 241 -11.56 -4.83 1.44
CA ALA A 241 -12.27 -5.85 0.65
C ALA A 241 -13.35 -5.22 -0.21
N TYR A 242 -13.33 -5.51 -1.52
CA TYR A 242 -14.29 -4.99 -2.47
C TYR A 242 -15.58 -5.84 -2.48
N SER A 243 -16.72 -5.16 -2.33
CA SER A 243 -18.05 -5.76 -2.39
C SER A 243 -18.67 -5.50 -3.76
N SER A 244 -18.56 -6.47 -4.67
CA SER A 244 -19.17 -6.36 -6.02
C SER A 244 -20.70 -6.14 -6.02
N SER A 245 -21.41 -6.57 -4.97
CA SER A 245 -22.85 -6.33 -4.84
C SER A 245 -23.21 -4.90 -4.45
N GLU A 246 -22.31 -4.21 -3.76
CA GLU A 246 -22.52 -2.84 -3.26
C GLU A 246 -21.74 -1.81 -4.10
N ASP A 247 -20.79 -2.26 -4.92
CA ASP A 247 -19.87 -1.41 -5.68
C ASP A 247 -19.20 -0.40 -4.73
N ALA A 248 -18.54 -0.96 -3.72
CA ALA A 248 -18.01 -0.26 -2.55
C ALA A 248 -16.97 -1.14 -1.84
N PHE A 249 -16.17 -0.54 -0.96
CA PHE A 249 -15.10 -1.19 -0.22
C PHE A 249 -15.45 -1.29 1.26
N TRP A 250 -15.29 -2.48 1.83
CA TRP A 250 -15.22 -2.66 3.27
C TRP A 250 -13.79 -2.40 3.73
N VAL A 251 -13.64 -1.54 4.73
CA VAL A 251 -12.35 -1.20 5.34
C VAL A 251 -12.43 -1.29 6.85
N THR A 252 -11.32 -1.68 7.48
CA THR A 252 -11.18 -1.80 8.94
C THR A 252 -9.74 -1.52 9.35
N GLY A 253 -9.41 -1.84 10.60
CA GLY A 253 -8.06 -1.80 11.09
C GLY A 253 -7.82 -2.81 12.20
N LYS A 254 -6.55 -2.88 12.60
CA LYS A 254 -6.09 -3.78 13.65
C LYS A 254 -6.76 -3.38 14.96
N ASN A 255 -7.45 -4.31 15.60
CA ASN A 255 -8.21 -4.09 16.83
C ASN A 255 -9.33 -3.04 16.74
N TRP A 256 -9.75 -2.62 15.55
CA TRP A 256 -10.85 -1.67 15.40
C TRP A 256 -12.17 -2.30 15.84
N SER A 257 -13.07 -1.49 16.38
CA SER A 257 -14.41 -1.91 16.80
C SER A 257 -15.45 -1.91 15.68
N ASN A 258 -15.10 -1.40 14.50
CA ASN A 258 -16.01 -1.23 13.37
C ASN A 258 -15.38 -1.63 12.04
N LEU A 259 -16.21 -2.21 11.17
CA LEU A 259 -16.02 -2.32 9.72
C LEU A 259 -16.83 -1.19 9.06
N TYR A 260 -16.22 -0.49 8.09
CA TYR A 260 -16.86 0.61 7.37
C TYR A 260 -17.02 0.24 5.91
N LEU A 261 -18.23 0.36 5.38
CA LEU A 261 -18.47 0.33 3.94
C LEU A 261 -18.31 1.74 3.40
N ILE A 262 -17.30 1.95 2.57
CA ILE A 262 -17.03 3.20 1.91
C ILE A 262 -17.30 3.07 0.41
N LYS A 263 -18.03 4.04 -0.15
CA LYS A 263 -18.24 4.14 -1.59
C LYS A 263 -17.36 5.27 -2.13
N LEU A 264 -16.56 4.96 -3.14
CA LEU A 264 -15.68 5.93 -3.77
C LEU A 264 -16.48 6.79 -4.75
N SER A 265 -16.11 8.06 -4.88
CA SER A 265 -16.83 9.01 -5.73
C SER A 265 -16.65 8.70 -7.22
N PRO A 266 -17.60 9.05 -8.12
CA PRO A 266 -17.54 8.70 -9.56
C PRO A 266 -16.34 9.24 -10.35
N ASN A 267 -15.56 10.17 -9.78
CA ASN A 267 -14.32 10.66 -10.39
C ASN A 267 -13.09 9.82 -9.99
N ASP A 268 -13.30 8.74 -9.24
CA ASP A 268 -12.29 7.74 -8.93
C ASP A 268 -11.79 7.07 -10.23
N PRO A 269 -10.47 6.85 -10.41
CA PRO A 269 -9.96 6.00 -11.49
C PRO A 269 -10.64 4.62 -11.60
N HIS A 270 -11.26 4.07 -10.54
CA HIS A 270 -12.13 2.89 -10.61
C HIS A 270 -13.32 3.02 -11.58
N SER A 271 -13.86 4.23 -11.75
CA SER A 271 -15.11 4.49 -12.46
C SER A 271 -14.93 4.76 -13.97
N GLN A 272 -13.69 4.71 -14.47
CA GLN A 272 -13.33 4.95 -15.88
C GLN A 272 -13.00 3.65 -16.60
#